data_AF-A0A5Q0JWF9-F1
#
_entry.id   AF-A0A5Q0JWF9-F1
#
_cell.length_a   1.000
_cell.length_b   1.000
_cell.length_c   1.000
_cell.angle_alpha   90.00
_cell.angle_beta   90.00
_cell.angle_gamma   90.00
#
_symmetry.space_group_name_H-M   'P 1'
#
loop_
_entity.id
_entity.type
_entity.pdbx_description
1 polymer ?
#
loop_
_entity_poly.entity_id
_entity_poly.type
_entity_poly.pdbx_seq_one_letter_code
_entity_poly.pdbx_strand_id
1 'polypeptide(L)'
;MKKTIVLIAIVLVPFLTIAQQKPTTIKVNARAFYIDDTPEFKAIISLSNTYSSLQSELTTIDILKKQYRSALEAKGISWIDLKENPNDFGYETMNYGKEGTLYEYRTTSIEKMINFLKVKSLGVNITSYVSVLTIDKAEAIALSQKAINSAKESAKTIAAAMGKELGDIQEIEDLNNRLGEDIETYLYHDKPAAQYIYSLNVVFSVK
;
A
#
# COMPACT_ATOMS: atom_id res chain seq x y z
N MET A 1 24.92 -62.58 13.21
CA MET A 1 24.35 -61.74 12.14
C MET A 1 23.01 -61.12 12.54
N LYS A 2 21.92 -61.89 12.73
CA LYS A 2 20.61 -61.31 13.11
C LYS A 2 20.64 -60.47 14.40
N LYS A 3 21.31 -60.97 15.46
CA LYS A 3 21.47 -60.24 16.73
C LYS A 3 22.31 -58.96 16.59
N THR A 4 23.32 -58.99 15.72
CA THR A 4 24.22 -57.85 15.46
C THR A 4 23.50 -56.72 14.72
N ILE A 5 22.64 -57.06 13.75
CA ILE A 5 21.83 -56.08 13.01
C ILE A 5 20.80 -55.41 13.94
N VAL A 6 20.16 -56.17 14.82
CA VAL A 6 19.22 -55.64 15.81
C VAL A 6 19.92 -54.69 16.79
N LEU A 7 21.15 -55.02 17.22
CA LEU A 7 21.93 -54.15 18.10
C LEU A 7 22.30 -52.83 17.43
N ILE A 8 22.73 -52.87 16.16
CA ILE A 8 23.05 -51.67 15.37
C ILE A 8 21.81 -50.80 15.18
N ALA A 9 20.66 -51.40 14.89
CA ALA A 9 19.40 -50.67 14.75
C ALA A 9 19.02 -49.95 16.06
N ILE A 10 19.11 -50.63 17.21
CA ILE A 10 18.79 -50.04 18.53
C ILE A 10 19.73 -48.89 18.89
N VAL A 11 21.02 -48.98 18.55
CA VAL A 11 22.01 -47.93 18.79
C VAL A 11 21.77 -46.70 17.89
N LEU A 12 21.14 -46.87 16.73
CA LEU A 12 20.87 -45.79 15.77
C LEU A 12 19.55 -45.03 16.02
N VAL A 13 18.59 -45.63 16.74
CA VAL A 13 17.29 -44.98 17.06
C VAL A 13 17.44 -43.62 17.78
N PRO A 14 18.34 -43.43 18.76
CA PRO A 14 18.51 -42.13 19.43
C PRO A 14 19.06 -41.02 18.52
N PHE A 15 19.75 -41.36 17.43
CA PHE A 15 20.27 -40.36 16.50
C PHE A 15 19.17 -39.77 15.61
N LEU A 16 18.07 -40.50 15.42
CA LEU A 16 16.91 -40.02 14.67
C LEU A 16 16.11 -38.96 15.43
N THR A 17 16.13 -38.97 16.77
CA THR A 17 15.38 -38.00 17.58
C THR A 17 16.11 -36.66 17.71
N ILE A 18 17.44 -36.65 17.76
CA ILE A 18 18.25 -35.42 17.79
C ILE A 18 18.16 -34.68 16.44
N ALA A 19 18.10 -35.41 15.32
CA ALA A 19 17.95 -34.83 13.99
C ALA A 19 16.59 -34.14 13.75
N GLN A 20 15.58 -34.39 14.60
CA GLN A 20 14.23 -33.82 14.46
C GLN A 20 13.97 -32.60 15.36
N GLN A 21 14.88 -32.26 16.28
CA GLN A 21 14.73 -31.06 17.08
C GLN A 21 15.04 -29.83 16.23
N LYS A 22 13.99 -29.16 15.73
CA LYS A 22 14.14 -27.83 15.14
C LYS A 22 14.63 -26.87 16.21
N PRO A 23 15.71 -26.10 15.96
CA PRO A 23 16.15 -25.09 16.91
C PRO A 23 15.03 -24.10 17.17
N THR A 24 14.90 -23.64 18.43
CA THR A 24 13.93 -22.61 18.76
C THR A 24 14.31 -21.32 18.05
N THR A 25 13.36 -20.73 17.33
CA THR A 25 13.55 -19.47 16.61
C THR A 25 12.50 -18.44 17.03
N ILE A 26 12.85 -17.17 16.93
CA ILE A 26 11.92 -16.06 17.12
C ILE A 26 11.64 -15.46 15.74
N LYS A 27 10.39 -15.51 15.28
CA LYS A 27 9.93 -14.84 14.05
C LYS A 27 9.19 -13.57 14.44
N VAL A 28 9.61 -12.43 13.89
CA VAL A 28 8.99 -11.12 14.11
C VAL A 28 8.59 -10.49 12.79
N ASN A 29 7.44 -9.80 12.79
CA ASN A 29 7.06 -8.89 11.72
C ASN A 29 7.48 -7.48 12.15
N ALA A 30 8.48 -6.93 11.48
CA ALA A 30 9.01 -5.61 11.76
C ALA A 30 8.51 -4.61 10.71
N ARG A 31 8.31 -3.37 11.15
CA ARG A 31 7.77 -2.29 10.32
C ARG A 31 8.62 -1.05 10.45
N ALA A 32 8.86 -0.37 9.34
CA ALA A 32 9.42 0.96 9.29
C ALA A 32 8.42 1.90 8.60
N PHE A 33 8.16 3.03 9.24
CA PHE A 33 7.30 4.06 8.67
C PHE A 33 8.14 5.00 7.81
N TYR A 34 7.61 5.30 6.63
CA TYR A 34 8.09 6.31 5.71
C TYR A 34 6.99 7.31 5.47
N ILE A 35 7.34 8.59 5.37
CA ILE A 35 6.45 9.66 4.96
C ILE A 35 7.22 10.39 3.86
N ASP A 36 6.63 10.46 2.67
CA ASP A 36 7.17 11.28 1.59
C ASP A 36 6.93 12.75 1.93
N ASP A 37 7.98 13.56 1.89
CA ASP A 37 7.91 15.01 2.14
C ASP A 37 7.42 15.78 0.91
N THR A 38 7.44 15.16 -0.28
CA THR A 38 7.06 15.76 -1.56
C THR A 38 6.07 14.89 -2.37
N PRO A 39 4.97 14.43 -1.76
CA PRO A 39 4.09 13.50 -2.45
C PRO A 39 3.31 14.15 -3.58
N GLU A 40 2.99 13.35 -4.59
CA GLU A 40 1.96 13.71 -5.56
C GLU A 40 0.59 13.26 -5.05
N PHE A 41 -0.41 14.10 -5.18
CA PHE A 41 -1.80 13.77 -4.89
C PHE A 41 -2.53 13.48 -6.19
N LYS A 42 -3.29 12.39 -6.20
CA LYS A 42 -4.11 11.96 -7.33
C LYS A 42 -5.55 11.79 -6.89
N ALA A 43 -6.49 12.32 -7.68
CA ALA A 43 -7.91 12.08 -7.51
C ALA A 43 -8.53 11.65 -8.84
N ILE A 44 -9.42 10.66 -8.77
CA ILE A 44 -10.23 10.24 -9.90
C ILE A 44 -11.68 10.58 -9.58
N ILE A 45 -12.35 11.20 -10.54
CA ILE A 45 -13.78 11.49 -10.48
C ILE A 45 -14.48 10.85 -11.67
N SER A 46 -15.73 10.44 -11.45
CA SER A 46 -16.65 10.07 -12.51
C SER A 46 -17.64 11.21 -12.73
N LEU A 47 -17.85 11.60 -13.99
CA LEU A 47 -18.87 12.53 -14.41
C LEU A 47 -19.93 11.77 -15.22
N SER A 48 -21.16 11.71 -14.73
CA SER A 48 -22.25 11.02 -15.44
C SER A 48 -23.64 11.55 -15.06
N ASN A 49 -24.61 11.28 -15.93
CA ASN A 49 -26.02 11.54 -15.64
C ASN A 49 -26.66 10.45 -14.75
N THR A 50 -25.94 9.39 -14.40
CA THR A 50 -26.37 8.36 -13.43
C THR A 50 -26.58 8.96 -12.04
N TYR A 51 -25.70 9.90 -11.66
CA TYR A 51 -25.74 10.55 -10.35
C TYR A 51 -26.56 11.85 -10.34
N SER A 52 -27.28 12.15 -11.43
CA SER A 52 -28.23 13.25 -11.47
C SER A 52 -29.59 12.78 -10.97
N SER A 53 -30.21 13.54 -10.06
CA SER A 53 -31.62 13.36 -9.68
C SER A 53 -32.60 13.89 -10.75
N LEU A 54 -32.08 14.52 -11.81
CA LEU A 54 -32.86 15.08 -12.90
C LEU A 54 -33.05 14.05 -14.02
N GLN A 55 -34.13 14.19 -14.79
CA GLN A 55 -34.40 13.35 -15.96
C GLN A 55 -33.22 13.41 -16.94
N SER A 56 -32.82 12.24 -17.48
CA SER A 56 -31.65 12.10 -18.36
C SER A 56 -31.71 12.96 -19.62
N GLU A 57 -32.92 13.29 -20.09
CA GLU A 57 -33.15 14.15 -21.26
C GLU A 57 -32.87 15.63 -20.99
N LEU A 58 -32.85 16.06 -19.72
CA LEU A 58 -32.58 17.44 -19.29
C LEU A 58 -31.12 17.66 -18.87
N THR A 59 -30.28 16.61 -18.89
CA THR A 59 -28.92 16.66 -18.34
C THR A 59 -27.98 15.76 -19.16
N THR A 60 -27.62 16.23 -20.36
CA THR A 60 -26.64 15.55 -21.23
C THR A 60 -25.24 15.63 -20.64
N ILE A 61 -24.36 14.70 -21.04
CA ILE A 61 -22.97 14.67 -20.57
C ILE A 61 -22.22 15.97 -20.93
N ASP A 62 -22.50 16.59 -22.07
CA ASP A 62 -21.88 17.86 -22.47
C ASP A 62 -22.27 19.03 -21.56
N ILE A 63 -23.52 19.07 -21.10
CA ILE A 63 -23.98 20.09 -20.15
C ILE A 63 -23.26 19.89 -18.81
N LEU A 64 -23.16 18.64 -18.35
CA LEU A 64 -22.43 18.30 -17.12
C LEU A 64 -20.95 18.67 -17.20
N LYS A 65 -20.29 18.40 -18.34
CA LYS A 65 -18.88 18.77 -18.58
C LYS A 65 -18.70 20.29 -18.49
N LYS A 66 -19.57 21.07 -19.16
CA LYS A 66 -19.54 22.53 -19.11
C LYS A 66 -19.74 23.08 -17.70
N GLN A 67 -20.72 22.55 -16.96
CA GLN A 67 -20.99 22.97 -15.58
C GLN A 67 -19.82 22.66 -14.65
N TYR A 68 -19.26 21.46 -14.75
CA TYR A 68 -18.13 21.07 -13.91
C TYR A 68 -16.88 21.89 -14.23
N ARG A 69 -16.62 22.16 -15.51
CA ARG A 69 -15.56 23.08 -15.95
C ARG A 69 -15.70 24.47 -15.31
N SER A 70 -16.89 25.07 -15.37
CA SER A 70 -17.11 26.38 -14.73
C SER A 70 -16.93 26.33 -13.21
N ALA A 71 -17.33 25.23 -12.55
CA ALA A 71 -17.15 25.06 -11.12
C ALA A 71 -15.67 24.91 -10.71
N LEU A 72 -14.86 24.25 -11.54
CA LEU A 72 -13.41 24.14 -11.36
C LEU A 72 -12.72 25.49 -11.58
N GLU A 73 -13.05 26.19 -12.67
CA GLU A 73 -12.46 27.49 -13.02
C GLU A 73 -12.77 28.54 -11.94
N ALA A 74 -13.97 28.51 -11.34
CA ALA A 74 -14.34 29.37 -10.20
C ALA A 74 -13.50 29.10 -8.93
N LYS A 75 -12.80 27.97 -8.86
CA LYS A 75 -11.85 27.61 -7.79
C LYS A 75 -10.39 27.75 -8.22
N GLY A 76 -10.13 28.31 -9.40
CA GLY A 76 -8.79 28.48 -9.95
C GLY A 76 -8.13 27.17 -10.40
N ILE A 77 -8.93 26.14 -10.69
CA ILE A 77 -8.45 24.85 -11.21
C ILE A 77 -8.72 24.82 -12.71
N SER A 78 -7.67 24.57 -13.50
CA SER A 78 -7.78 24.59 -14.95
C SER A 78 -8.36 23.28 -15.46
N TRP A 79 -9.28 23.35 -16.42
CA TRP A 79 -9.86 22.14 -17.04
C TRP A 79 -8.82 21.28 -17.76
N ILE A 80 -7.79 21.91 -18.33
CA ILE A 80 -6.66 21.22 -18.97
C ILE A 80 -5.84 20.37 -17.98
N ASP A 81 -5.91 20.67 -16.69
CA ASP A 81 -5.21 19.88 -15.67
C ASP A 81 -5.91 18.53 -15.40
N LEU A 82 -7.10 18.30 -15.97
CA LEU A 82 -7.83 17.04 -15.86
C LEU A 82 -7.54 16.16 -17.08
N LYS A 83 -7.03 14.95 -16.82
CA LYS A 83 -6.84 13.91 -17.84
C LYS A 83 -8.13 13.11 -18.01
N GLU A 84 -8.72 13.18 -19.19
CA GLU A 84 -9.89 12.37 -19.58
C GLU A 84 -9.45 10.91 -19.83
N ASN A 85 -10.20 9.95 -19.30
CA ASN A 85 -9.98 8.49 -19.45
C ASN A 85 -8.53 8.06 -19.15
N PRO A 86 -8.07 8.20 -17.89
CA PRO A 86 -6.65 8.14 -17.55
C PRO A 86 -5.96 6.79 -17.84
N ASN A 87 -6.70 5.68 -17.95
CA ASN A 87 -6.18 4.30 -18.00
C ASN A 87 -6.76 3.44 -19.14
N ASP A 88 -7.19 4.05 -20.25
CA ASP A 88 -7.78 3.43 -21.45
C ASP A 88 -9.10 2.65 -21.24
N PHE A 89 -9.29 2.00 -20.09
CA PHE A 89 -10.56 1.50 -19.58
C PHE A 89 -11.33 2.65 -18.92
N GLY A 90 -12.40 3.09 -19.56
CA GLY A 90 -13.21 4.22 -19.15
C GLY A 90 -14.43 3.84 -18.33
N TYR A 91 -15.33 4.82 -18.19
CA TYR A 91 -16.59 4.74 -17.45
C TYR A 91 -17.48 3.57 -17.92
N GLU A 92 -17.37 3.16 -19.18
CA GLU A 92 -18.09 2.04 -19.78
C GLU A 92 -17.85 0.71 -19.04
N THR A 93 -16.69 0.54 -18.42
CA THR A 93 -16.36 -0.67 -17.64
C THR A 93 -17.13 -0.75 -16.31
N MET A 94 -17.72 0.34 -15.86
CA MET A 94 -18.44 0.42 -14.59
C MET A 94 -19.89 -0.12 -14.70
N ASN A 95 -20.37 -0.41 -15.92
CA ASN A 95 -21.69 -1.00 -16.21
C ASN A 95 -22.88 -0.23 -15.59
N TYR A 96 -22.80 1.09 -15.51
CA TYR A 96 -23.88 1.93 -14.97
C TYR A 96 -25.03 2.18 -15.95
N GLY A 97 -24.93 1.67 -17.18
CA GLY A 97 -26.02 1.72 -18.17
C GLY A 97 -26.36 3.12 -18.71
N LYS A 98 -25.56 4.14 -18.38
CA LYS A 98 -25.69 5.50 -18.93
C LYS A 98 -24.33 6.06 -19.34
N GLU A 99 -24.36 7.20 -20.05
CA GLU A 99 -23.15 7.90 -20.47
C GLU A 99 -22.40 8.53 -19.30
N GLY A 100 -21.07 8.44 -19.35
CA GLY A 100 -20.19 9.06 -18.38
C GLY A 100 -18.74 9.06 -18.83
N THR A 101 -17.89 9.66 -18.02
CA THR A 101 -16.46 9.81 -18.29
C THR A 101 -15.70 9.82 -16.97
N LEU A 102 -14.47 9.30 -16.98
CA LEU A 102 -13.54 9.43 -15.86
C LEU A 102 -12.56 10.57 -16.12
N TYR A 103 -12.28 11.35 -15.08
CA TYR A 103 -11.24 12.37 -15.09
C TYR A 103 -10.26 12.13 -13.95
N GLU A 104 -8.98 12.28 -14.24
CA GLU A 104 -7.90 12.27 -13.25
C GLU A 104 -7.36 13.68 -13.07
N TYR A 105 -7.18 14.08 -11.80
CA TYR A 105 -6.50 15.30 -11.41
C TYR A 105 -5.27 14.95 -10.56
N ARG A 106 -4.12 15.56 -10.88
CA ARG A 106 -2.87 15.40 -10.14
C ARG A 106 -2.30 16.74 -9.69
N THR A 107 -1.74 16.78 -8.49
CA THR A 107 -1.05 17.97 -7.97
C THR A 107 -0.11 17.60 -6.81
N THR A 108 0.98 18.35 -6.61
CA THR A 108 1.85 18.22 -5.42
C THR A 108 1.41 19.12 -4.26
N SER A 109 0.35 19.91 -4.43
CA SER A 109 -0.16 20.82 -3.40
C SER A 109 -1.37 20.23 -2.67
N ILE A 110 -1.21 20.00 -1.36
CA ILE A 110 -2.30 19.58 -0.46
C ILE A 110 -3.47 20.57 -0.57
N GLU A 111 -3.20 21.88 -0.57
CA GLU A 111 -4.23 22.90 -0.66
C GLU A 111 -5.02 22.80 -1.96
N LYS A 112 -4.34 22.64 -3.11
CA LYS A 112 -5.02 22.46 -4.40
C LYS A 112 -5.85 21.18 -4.42
N MET A 113 -5.33 20.08 -3.89
CA MET A 113 -6.10 18.83 -3.80
C MET A 113 -7.35 18.99 -2.92
N ILE A 114 -7.22 19.63 -1.75
CA ILE A 114 -8.37 19.93 -0.87
C ILE A 114 -9.39 20.81 -1.60
N ASN A 115 -8.94 21.84 -2.32
CA ASN A 115 -9.82 22.72 -3.09
C ASN A 115 -10.53 21.96 -4.22
N PHE A 116 -9.83 21.07 -4.92
CA PHE A 116 -10.41 20.20 -5.95
C PHE A 116 -11.51 19.29 -5.37
N LEU A 117 -11.25 18.60 -4.27
CA LEU A 117 -12.22 17.70 -3.62
C LEU A 117 -13.47 18.43 -3.08
N LYS A 118 -13.37 19.73 -2.84
CA LYS A 118 -14.48 20.59 -2.41
C LYS A 118 -15.37 21.06 -3.57
N VAL A 119 -14.93 20.95 -4.83
CA VAL A 119 -15.72 21.37 -5.99
C VAL A 119 -16.95 20.47 -6.09
N LYS A 120 -18.13 21.07 -6.02
CA LYS A 120 -19.41 20.39 -6.19
C LYS A 120 -20.01 20.78 -7.54
N SER A 121 -20.39 19.77 -8.31
CA SER A 121 -21.13 19.93 -9.56
C SER A 121 -22.06 18.74 -9.74
N LEU A 122 -23.17 18.95 -10.46
CA LEU A 122 -24.11 17.89 -10.77
C LEU A 122 -23.40 16.76 -11.52
N GLY A 123 -23.76 15.51 -11.23
CA GLY A 123 -23.22 14.33 -11.92
C GLY A 123 -21.77 13.97 -11.60
N VAL A 124 -21.07 14.75 -10.75
CA VAL A 124 -19.72 14.45 -10.29
C VAL A 124 -19.76 13.56 -9.05
N ASN A 125 -19.02 12.47 -9.10
CA ASN A 125 -18.72 11.63 -7.95
C ASN A 125 -17.22 11.38 -7.85
N ILE A 126 -16.65 11.49 -6.65
CA ILE A 126 -15.23 11.19 -6.41
C ILE A 126 -15.12 9.67 -6.23
N THR A 127 -14.36 9.01 -7.09
CA THR A 127 -14.20 7.55 -7.07
C THR A 127 -12.96 7.13 -6.29
N SER A 128 -11.88 7.91 -6.35
CA SER A 128 -10.69 7.69 -5.53
C SER A 128 -9.94 8.99 -5.30
N TYR A 129 -9.19 9.03 -4.20
CA TYR A 129 -8.20 10.07 -3.92
C TYR A 129 -7.09 9.46 -3.06
N VAL A 130 -5.85 9.61 -3.50
CA VAL A 130 -4.66 8.94 -2.95
C VAL A 130 -3.47 9.88 -2.98
N SER A 131 -2.44 9.57 -2.19
CA SER A 131 -1.08 10.06 -2.43
C SER A 131 -0.32 9.02 -3.24
N VAL A 132 0.54 9.47 -4.14
CA VAL A 132 1.46 8.67 -4.93
C VAL A 132 2.86 9.03 -4.46
N LEU A 133 3.64 8.00 -4.15
CA LEU A 133 5.04 8.11 -3.76
C LEU A 133 5.85 7.01 -4.46
N THR A 134 7.16 7.22 -4.58
CA THR A 134 8.08 6.23 -5.13
C THR A 134 9.17 5.99 -4.11
N ILE A 135 9.47 4.73 -3.80
CA ILE A 135 10.60 4.39 -2.93
C ILE A 135 11.84 4.16 -3.78
N ASP A 136 12.85 5.01 -3.61
CA ASP A 136 14.13 4.84 -4.28
C ASP A 136 15.05 3.83 -3.58
N LYS A 137 16.21 3.54 -4.19
CA LYS A 137 17.17 2.58 -3.63
C LYS A 137 17.75 3.02 -2.28
N ALA A 138 18.05 4.31 -2.11
CA ALA A 138 18.62 4.83 -0.87
C ALA A 138 17.59 4.77 0.26
N GLU A 139 16.35 5.12 -0.03
CA GLU A 139 15.22 5.04 0.89
C GLU A 139 14.92 3.59 1.27
N ALA A 140 14.90 2.66 0.32
CA ALA A 140 14.72 1.24 0.59
C ALA A 140 15.80 0.68 1.52
N ILE A 141 17.07 1.07 1.33
CA ILE A 141 18.17 0.69 2.24
C ILE A 141 17.93 1.25 3.65
N ALA A 142 17.56 2.53 3.76
CA ALA A 142 17.29 3.17 5.04
C ALA A 142 16.10 2.52 5.77
N LEU A 143 15.03 2.21 5.04
CA LEU A 143 13.83 1.54 5.58
C LEU A 143 14.12 0.11 6.00
N SER A 144 14.89 -0.63 5.21
CA SER A 144 15.37 -1.97 5.57
C SER A 144 16.16 -1.95 6.87
N GLN A 145 17.09 -1.00 7.03
CA GLN A 145 17.89 -0.87 8.25
C GLN A 145 17.01 -0.54 9.47
N LYS A 146 16.05 0.38 9.32
CA LYS A 146 15.08 0.72 10.38
C LYS A 146 14.24 -0.49 10.77
N ALA A 147 13.70 -1.22 9.80
CA ALA A 147 12.89 -2.41 10.03
C ALA A 147 13.70 -3.54 10.70
N ILE A 148 14.94 -3.79 10.25
CA ILE A 148 15.84 -4.78 10.88
C ILE A 148 16.17 -4.41 12.33
N ASN A 149 16.41 -3.12 12.62
CA ASN A 149 16.67 -2.67 13.98
C ASN A 149 15.44 -2.88 14.89
N SER A 150 14.25 -2.51 14.42
CA SER A 150 12.99 -2.79 15.14
C SER A 150 12.76 -4.29 15.37
N ALA A 151 13.08 -5.12 14.36
CA ALA A 151 13.02 -6.58 14.47
C ALA A 151 13.93 -7.10 15.59
N LYS A 152 15.18 -6.61 15.64
CA LYS A 152 16.16 -6.97 16.68
C LYS A 152 15.67 -6.58 18.07
N GLU A 153 15.13 -5.39 18.25
CA GLU A 153 14.59 -4.93 19.54
C GLU A 153 13.43 -5.81 20.01
N SER A 154 12.46 -6.07 19.13
CA SER A 154 11.32 -6.94 19.45
C SER A 154 11.77 -8.37 19.79
N ALA A 155 12.65 -8.94 18.96
CA ALA A 155 13.15 -10.29 19.19
C ALA A 155 14.00 -10.40 20.46
N LYS A 156 14.77 -9.36 20.81
CA LYS A 156 15.53 -9.30 22.06
C LYS A 156 14.62 -9.29 23.28
N THR A 157 13.52 -8.55 23.24
CA THR A 157 12.51 -8.57 24.32
C THR A 157 11.88 -9.95 24.48
N ILE A 158 11.55 -10.62 23.36
CA ILE A 158 10.99 -11.98 23.39
C ILE A 158 12.02 -12.98 23.96
N ALA A 159 13.27 -12.93 23.50
CA ALA A 159 14.33 -13.80 24.00
C ALA A 159 14.55 -13.62 25.50
N ALA A 160 14.61 -12.37 25.98
CA ALA A 160 14.75 -12.06 27.40
C ALA A 160 13.57 -12.59 28.23
N ALA A 161 12.34 -12.48 27.73
CA ALA A 161 11.15 -13.05 28.37
C ALA A 161 11.19 -14.59 28.45
N MET A 162 11.93 -15.25 27.56
CA MET A 162 12.18 -16.69 27.59
C MET A 162 13.38 -17.08 28.48
N GLY A 163 14.08 -16.11 29.08
CA GLY A 163 15.32 -16.35 29.81
C GLY A 163 16.49 -16.77 28.92
N LYS A 164 16.49 -16.33 27.66
CA LYS A 164 17.48 -16.69 26.63
C LYS A 164 18.13 -15.46 26.01
N GLU A 165 19.24 -15.66 25.31
CA GLU A 165 19.89 -14.60 24.53
C GLU A 165 19.43 -14.65 23.06
N LEU A 166 19.34 -13.46 22.43
CA LEU A 166 19.04 -13.39 21.01
C LEU A 166 20.25 -13.84 20.19
N GLY A 167 20.04 -14.78 19.27
CA GLY A 167 21.06 -15.25 18.34
C GLY A 167 21.08 -14.47 17.02
N ASP A 168 21.76 -15.04 16.03
CA ASP A 168 21.92 -14.44 14.71
C ASP A 168 20.65 -14.53 13.86
N ILE A 169 20.50 -13.61 12.91
CA ILE A 169 19.44 -13.64 11.90
C ILE A 169 19.63 -14.90 11.04
N GLN A 170 18.56 -15.68 10.89
CA GLN A 170 18.50 -16.88 10.07
C GLN A 170 17.83 -16.63 8.72
N GLU A 171 16.84 -15.73 8.68
CA GLU A 171 16.02 -15.48 7.50
C GLU A 171 15.50 -14.03 7.51
N ILE A 172 15.45 -13.42 6.32
CA ILE A 172 14.76 -12.15 6.07
C ILE A 172 13.88 -12.35 4.84
N GLU A 173 12.60 -12.04 4.99
CA GLU A 173 11.61 -12.03 3.92
C GLU A 173 11.09 -10.59 3.75
N ASP A 174 11.30 -10.03 2.56
CA ASP A 174 10.81 -8.71 2.16
C ASP A 174 9.42 -8.84 1.55
N LEU A 175 8.44 -8.14 2.13
CA LEU A 175 7.04 -8.16 1.71
C LEU A 175 6.67 -6.97 0.81
N ASN A 176 7.62 -6.10 0.46
CA ASN A 176 7.35 -4.76 -0.07
C ASN A 176 7.41 -4.67 -1.60
N ASN A 177 8.09 -5.61 -2.29
CA ASN A 177 8.26 -5.81 -3.75
C ASN A 177 7.73 -4.73 -4.73
N ARG A 178 8.07 -3.45 -4.50
CA ARG A 178 7.60 -2.28 -5.27
C ARG A 178 8.70 -1.21 -5.40
N LEU A 179 9.96 -1.65 -5.42
CA LEU A 179 11.10 -0.76 -5.53
C LEU A 179 11.06 -0.01 -6.87
N GLY A 180 11.08 1.32 -6.82
CA GLY A 180 11.04 2.16 -8.03
C GLY A 180 9.67 2.21 -8.73
N GLU A 181 8.63 1.65 -8.13
CA GLU A 181 7.25 1.73 -8.64
C GLU A 181 6.48 2.84 -7.92
N ASP A 182 5.45 3.37 -8.59
CA ASP A 182 4.48 4.28 -7.98
C ASP A 182 3.62 3.51 -6.98
N ILE A 183 3.63 3.96 -5.74
CA ILE A 183 2.85 3.38 -4.64
C ILE A 183 1.73 4.34 -4.28
N GLU A 184 0.49 3.88 -4.49
CA GLU A 184 -0.69 4.60 -4.04
C GLU A 184 -0.98 4.30 -2.57
N THR A 185 -1.13 5.37 -1.79
CA THR A 185 -1.51 5.32 -0.38
C THR A 185 -2.78 6.13 -0.17
N TYR A 186 -3.78 5.54 0.50
CA TYR A 186 -5.05 6.21 0.73
C TYR A 186 -4.91 7.36 1.71
N LEU A 187 -5.59 8.46 1.40
CA LEU A 187 -5.71 9.61 2.28
C LEU A 187 -6.82 9.36 3.32
N TYR A 188 -6.42 8.96 4.52
CA TYR A 188 -7.32 8.82 5.68
C TYR A 188 -7.03 9.88 6.75
N HIS A 189 -8.05 10.25 7.52
CA HIS A 189 -8.00 11.34 8.49
C HIS A 189 -7.14 11.04 9.73
N ASP A 190 -6.80 9.77 9.96
CA ASP A 190 -6.06 9.28 11.13
C ASP A 190 -4.55 9.11 10.86
N LYS A 191 -4.08 9.40 9.64
CA LYS A 191 -2.69 9.18 9.23
C LYS A 191 -2.15 10.36 8.42
N PRO A 192 -0.84 10.62 8.48
CA PRO A 192 -0.20 11.54 7.55
C PRO A 192 -0.44 11.13 6.10
N ALA A 193 -0.56 12.11 5.22
CA ALA A 193 -0.56 11.87 3.79
C ALA A 193 0.75 11.19 3.36
N ALA A 194 0.71 10.38 2.30
CA ALA A 194 1.86 9.67 1.75
C ALA A 194 2.65 8.82 2.76
N GLN A 195 1.97 8.31 3.79
CA GLN A 195 2.57 7.36 4.71
C GLN A 195 2.65 5.97 4.07
N TYR A 196 3.86 5.43 4.01
CA TYR A 196 4.14 4.07 3.58
C TYR A 196 4.70 3.23 4.74
N ILE A 197 4.31 1.95 4.79
CA ILE A 197 4.76 1.01 5.82
C ILE A 197 5.60 -0.06 5.16
N TYR A 198 6.91 0.03 5.34
CA TYR A 198 7.86 -0.97 4.87
C TYR A 198 7.92 -2.13 5.88
N SER A 199 7.60 -3.34 5.45
CA SER A 199 7.44 -4.51 6.33
C SER A 199 8.43 -5.63 6.01
N LEU A 200 9.14 -6.13 7.03
CA LEU A 200 10.02 -7.29 6.92
C LEU A 200 9.58 -8.38 7.89
N ASN A 201 9.63 -9.63 7.43
CA ASN A 201 9.63 -10.77 8.33
C ASN A 201 11.08 -11.17 8.61
N VAL A 202 11.46 -11.23 9.88
CA VAL A 202 12.82 -11.61 10.28
C VAL A 202 12.76 -12.78 11.26
N VAL A 203 13.57 -13.79 11.01
CA VAL A 203 13.71 -14.96 11.88
C VAL A 203 15.08 -14.91 12.55
N PHE A 204 15.09 -14.99 13.87
CA PHE A 204 16.30 -15.05 14.68
C PHE A 204 16.44 -16.42 15.32
N SER A 205 17.68 -16.89 15.43
CA SER A 205 18.03 -17.99 16.33
C SER A 205 18.01 -17.50 17.78
N VAL A 206 18.02 -18.45 18.72
CA VAL A 206 18.04 -18.16 20.16
C VAL A 206 19.15 -18.98 20.81
N LYS A 207 19.88 -18.38 21.75
CA LYS A 207 20.98 -18.98 22.51
C LYS A 207 20.55 -19.27 23.95
#